data_AF-A0A3L6E2R3-F1
#
_entry.id   AF-A0A3L6E2R3-F1
#
_cell.length_a   1.000
_cell.length_b   1.000
_cell.length_c   1.000
_cell.angle_alpha   90.00
_cell.angle_beta   90.00
_cell.angle_gamma   90.00
#
_symmetry.space_group_name_H-M   'P 1'
#
loop_
_entity.id
_entity.type
_entity.pdbx_description
1 polymer ?
#
loop_
_entity_poly.entity_id
_entity_poly.type
_entity_poly.pdbx_seq_one_letter_code
_entity_poly.pdbx_strand_id
1 'polypeptide(L)'
;VKEYLDTRYLCDKDSCWRVLGYDIHRHYPAVEQMPVHLPNENYITYNAASNISRILSEGFVRKTMLTEWFYVNSTCESARDLTYIEFPTKWRWEDKTRSWKPRHAKEGKIGRIYYVHPSTGERYYLRMLLMIVKGATSYEDLRRYNNILHPTFKEACRARGSS
;
A
#
# COMPACT_ATOMS: atom_id res chain seq x y z
N VAL A 1 26.62 -40.82 33.58
CA VAL A 1 25.16 -41.06 33.55
C VAL A 1 24.49 -39.74 33.25
N LYS A 2 23.66 -39.71 32.19
CA LYS A 2 22.77 -38.62 31.75
C LYS A 2 23.46 -37.34 31.24
N GLU A 3 22.97 -36.62 30.25
CA GLU A 3 21.84 -36.75 29.32
C GLU A 3 22.11 -35.73 28.20
N TYR A 4 21.52 -35.97 27.04
CA TYR A 4 21.40 -35.08 25.89
C TYR A 4 21.05 -33.63 26.30
N LEU A 5 21.56 -32.63 25.57
CA LEU A 5 20.76 -31.47 25.16
C LEU A 5 21.39 -30.69 24.00
N ASP A 6 20.50 -30.30 23.11
CA ASP A 6 20.68 -29.91 21.73
C ASP A 6 21.56 -28.68 21.47
N THR A 7 22.33 -28.83 20.39
CA THR A 7 22.79 -27.76 19.53
C THR A 7 21.61 -26.91 19.02
N ARG A 8 21.51 -25.68 19.51
CA ARG A 8 21.06 -24.43 18.84
C ARG A 8 20.59 -23.46 19.92
N TYR A 9 21.56 -22.83 20.58
CA TYR A 9 21.28 -21.62 21.35
C TYR A 9 20.98 -20.51 20.34
N LEU A 10 19.69 -20.39 19.99
CA LEU A 10 19.15 -19.27 19.24
C LEU A 10 19.48 -17.99 20.01
N CYS A 11 20.00 -17.02 19.28
CA CYS A 11 20.35 -15.69 19.78
C CYS A 11 19.13 -15.04 20.48
N ASP A 12 19.28 -14.73 21.77
CA ASP A 12 18.35 -13.92 22.58
C ASP A 12 18.35 -12.43 22.13
N LYS A 13 18.12 -12.16 20.85
CA LYS A 13 17.87 -10.81 20.32
C LYS A 13 16.68 -10.69 19.38
N ASP A 14 16.05 -11.78 18.96
CA ASP A 14 14.94 -11.70 17.99
C ASP A 14 13.54 -11.83 18.60
N SER A 15 13.40 -11.74 19.93
CA SER A 15 12.11 -12.01 20.60
C SER A 15 11.49 -10.83 21.38
N CYS A 16 12.13 -9.66 21.47
CA CYS A 16 11.61 -8.56 22.29
C CYS A 16 10.73 -7.53 21.58
N TRP A 17 10.51 -7.62 20.26
CA TRP A 17 9.66 -6.63 19.55
C TRP A 17 8.15 -6.90 19.64
N ARG A 18 7.70 -7.93 20.37
CA ARG A 18 6.26 -8.26 20.52
C ARG A 18 5.67 -7.99 21.91
N VAL A 19 6.42 -7.52 22.90
CA VAL A 19 5.92 -7.47 24.29
C VAL A 19 5.90 -6.08 24.93
N LEU A 20 6.56 -5.06 24.39
CA LEU A 20 6.55 -3.73 25.00
C LEU A 20 5.98 -2.69 24.05
N GLY A 21 4.66 -2.46 24.19
CA GLY A 21 3.96 -1.28 23.68
C GLY A 21 4.41 -0.02 24.42
N TYR A 22 5.66 0.37 24.21
CA TYR A 22 6.18 1.68 24.55
C TYR A 22 6.54 2.43 23.28
N ASP A 23 6.43 3.75 23.36
CA ASP A 23 6.54 4.74 22.31
C ASP A 23 8.00 4.84 21.80
N ILE A 24 8.44 3.85 21.02
CA ILE A 24 9.81 3.76 20.51
C ILE A 24 9.87 4.52 19.17
N HIS A 25 10.16 5.81 19.32
CA HIS A 25 10.55 6.76 18.29
C HIS A 25 9.43 7.21 17.33
N ARG A 26 9.09 8.50 17.45
CA ARG A 26 8.71 9.36 16.31
C ARG A 26 9.66 9.08 15.15
N HIS A 27 9.29 8.15 14.27
CA HIS A 27 9.97 7.97 13.00
C HIS A 27 9.75 9.26 12.23
N TYR A 28 10.81 10.05 12.14
CA TYR A 28 10.91 11.15 11.20
C TYR A 28 11.54 10.60 9.92
N PRO A 29 10.91 10.80 8.75
CA PRO A 29 9.58 11.37 8.57
C PRO A 29 8.48 10.38 8.98
N ALA A 30 7.32 10.91 9.38
CA ALA A 30 6.15 10.08 9.69
C ALA A 30 5.78 9.25 8.45
N VAL A 31 5.90 7.93 8.56
CA VAL A 31 5.65 6.99 7.46
C VAL A 31 4.16 6.65 7.42
N GLU A 32 3.53 6.82 6.25
CA GLU A 32 2.17 6.32 6.00
C GLU A 32 2.27 4.94 5.32
N GLN A 33 1.59 3.93 5.85
CA GLN A 33 1.58 2.59 5.26
C GLN A 33 0.63 2.58 4.05
N MET A 34 1.15 2.27 2.87
CA MET A 34 0.36 2.25 1.63
C MET A 34 0.04 0.80 1.23
N PRO A 35 -1.19 0.29 1.49
CA PRO A 35 -1.56 -1.07 1.18
C PRO A 35 -1.64 -1.29 -0.33
N VAL A 36 -1.25 -2.48 -0.77
CA VAL A 36 -1.27 -2.92 -2.18
C VAL A 36 -1.98 -4.27 -2.27
N HIS A 37 -2.95 -4.35 -3.17
CA HIS A 37 -3.72 -5.56 -3.44
C HIS A 37 -4.04 -5.63 -4.93
N LEU A 38 -4.22 -6.84 -5.47
CA LEU A 38 -4.72 -7.01 -6.83
C LEU A 38 -6.22 -6.63 -6.91
N PRO A 39 -6.80 -6.43 -8.12
CA PRO A 39 -8.20 -6.03 -8.29
C PRO A 39 -9.20 -6.91 -7.51
N ASN A 40 -8.91 -8.20 -7.38
CA ASN A 40 -9.80 -9.19 -6.75
C ASN A 40 -9.42 -9.53 -5.31
N GLU A 41 -8.43 -8.84 -4.72
CA GLU A 41 -7.86 -9.16 -3.40
C GLU A 41 -8.14 -8.06 -2.35
N ASN A 42 -9.22 -7.31 -2.53
CA ASN A 42 -9.72 -6.34 -1.56
C ASN A 42 -10.27 -7.03 -0.31
N TYR A 43 -9.42 -7.67 0.50
CA TYR A 43 -9.83 -8.27 1.76
C TYR A 43 -10.13 -7.18 2.79
N ILE A 44 -11.40 -7.07 3.18
CA ILE A 44 -11.86 -6.14 4.21
C ILE A 44 -11.47 -6.73 5.58
N THR A 45 -10.49 -6.13 6.26
CA THR A 45 -10.23 -6.45 7.68
C THR A 45 -11.31 -5.80 8.54
N TYR A 46 -12.11 -6.61 9.24
CA TYR A 46 -13.13 -6.15 10.18
C TYR A 46 -12.65 -6.28 11.62
N ASN A 47 -13.00 -5.31 12.47
CA ASN A 47 -12.92 -5.45 13.91
C ASN A 47 -14.25 -6.07 14.38
N ALA A 48 -14.21 -7.15 15.18
CA ALA A 48 -15.38 -7.90 15.65
C ALA A 48 -16.42 -7.05 16.41
N ALA A 49 -16.05 -5.86 16.88
CA ALA A 49 -16.95 -4.90 17.52
C ALA A 49 -17.74 -4.00 16.53
N SER A 50 -17.54 -4.15 15.21
CA SER A 50 -18.13 -3.27 14.20
C SER A 50 -19.49 -3.78 13.73
N ASN A 51 -20.50 -2.91 13.74
CA ASN A 51 -21.87 -3.26 13.34
C ASN A 51 -21.95 -3.62 11.83
N ILE A 52 -22.19 -4.90 11.55
CA ILE A 52 -22.25 -5.53 10.22
C ILE A 52 -23.31 -4.87 9.32
N SER A 53 -24.38 -4.33 9.88
CA SER A 53 -25.45 -3.68 9.12
C SER A 53 -25.00 -2.39 8.40
N ARG A 54 -24.03 -1.65 8.97
CA ARG A 54 -23.44 -0.47 8.31
C ARG A 54 -22.43 -0.86 7.22
N ILE A 55 -21.87 -2.07 7.31
CA ILE A 55 -20.88 -2.65 6.40
C ILE A 55 -21.50 -3.05 5.06
N LEU A 56 -22.80 -3.37 5.06
CA LEU A 56 -23.59 -3.72 3.87
C LEU A 56 -23.99 -2.52 3.01
N SER A 57 -23.64 -1.29 3.38
CA SER A 57 -23.65 -0.16 2.43
C SER A 57 -22.45 -0.32 1.47
N GLU A 58 -22.62 -1.20 0.47
CA GLU A 58 -21.61 -1.94 -0.28
C GLU A 58 -20.44 -1.12 -0.88
N GLY A 59 -20.61 0.20 -1.05
CA GLY A 59 -19.58 1.09 -1.60
C GLY A 59 -18.56 1.61 -0.58
N PHE A 60 -18.98 1.90 0.66
CA PHE A 60 -18.10 2.58 1.63
C PHE A 60 -16.99 1.66 2.15
N VAL A 61 -17.30 0.36 2.35
CA VAL A 61 -16.33 -0.57 2.95
C VAL A 61 -15.28 -1.08 1.96
N ARG A 62 -15.55 -0.96 0.65
CA ARG A 62 -14.62 -1.37 -0.41
C ARG A 62 -13.58 -0.31 -0.76
N LYS A 63 -13.73 0.94 -0.29
CA LYS A 63 -12.79 2.04 -0.55
C LYS A 63 -11.47 1.83 0.16
N THR A 64 -10.46 1.31 -0.51
CA THR A 64 -9.09 1.26 0.00
C THR A 64 -8.34 2.54 -0.35
N MET A 65 -7.20 2.77 0.30
CA MET A 65 -6.28 3.86 -0.06
C MET A 65 -5.91 3.84 -1.55
N LEU A 66 -5.70 2.63 -2.12
CA LEU A 66 -5.34 2.44 -3.52
C LEU A 66 -6.51 2.76 -4.46
N THR A 67 -7.72 2.28 -4.17
CA THR A 67 -8.88 2.58 -5.01
C THR A 67 -9.27 4.05 -4.95
N GLU A 68 -9.13 4.67 -3.78
CA GLU A 68 -9.38 6.11 -3.66
C GLU A 68 -8.30 6.95 -4.33
N TRP A 69 -7.05 6.49 -4.38
CA TRP A 69 -6.01 7.16 -5.17
C TRP A 69 -6.37 7.21 -6.65
N PHE A 70 -6.84 6.10 -7.22
CA PHE A 70 -7.37 6.07 -8.59
C PHE A 70 -8.52 7.06 -8.79
N TYR A 71 -9.46 7.10 -7.85
CA TYR A 71 -10.60 8.02 -7.90
C TYR A 71 -10.19 9.50 -7.81
N VAL A 72 -9.22 9.83 -6.95
CA VAL A 72 -8.73 11.21 -6.86
C VAL A 72 -7.99 11.60 -8.13
N ASN A 73 -7.20 10.71 -8.73
CA ASN A 73 -6.52 10.99 -10.00
C ASN A 73 -7.50 11.20 -11.17
N SER A 74 -8.66 10.53 -11.16
CA SER A 74 -9.67 10.75 -12.22
C SER A 74 -10.37 12.10 -12.07
N THR A 75 -10.58 12.57 -10.84
CA THR A 75 -11.35 13.79 -10.53
C THR A 75 -10.51 15.05 -10.38
N CYS A 76 -9.24 14.94 -9.97
CA CYS A 76 -8.37 16.07 -9.65
C CYS A 76 -7.08 16.01 -10.47
N GLU A 77 -6.81 17.02 -11.28
CA GLU A 77 -5.59 17.08 -12.11
C GLU A 77 -4.32 17.23 -11.27
N SER A 78 -4.39 18.00 -10.18
CA SER A 78 -3.26 18.22 -9.25
C SER A 78 -2.77 16.95 -8.54
N ALA A 79 -3.58 15.88 -8.55
CA ALA A 79 -3.23 14.57 -8.01
C ALA A 79 -2.35 13.77 -8.98
N ARG A 80 -2.43 14.05 -10.28
CA ARG A 80 -1.84 13.24 -11.35
C ARG A 80 -0.31 13.32 -11.42
N ASP A 81 0.31 14.31 -10.76
CA ASP A 81 1.76 14.49 -10.71
C ASP A 81 2.49 13.55 -9.72
N LEU A 82 1.72 12.80 -8.93
CA LEU A 82 2.24 11.97 -7.84
C LEU A 82 2.07 10.49 -8.17
N THR A 83 3.09 9.71 -7.81
CA THR A 83 2.95 8.25 -7.68
C THR A 83 2.15 7.90 -6.43
N TYR A 84 1.72 6.64 -6.32
CA TYR A 84 0.98 6.18 -5.14
C TYR A 84 1.80 6.34 -3.84
N ILE A 85 3.12 6.13 -3.91
CA ILE A 85 4.03 6.25 -2.75
C ILE A 85 4.24 7.71 -2.34
N GLU A 86 4.29 8.62 -3.32
CA GLU A 86 4.44 10.05 -3.08
C GLU A 86 3.12 10.70 -2.65
N PHE A 87 1.99 10.04 -2.83
CA PHE A 87 0.67 10.62 -2.57
C PHE A 87 0.50 11.22 -1.16
N PRO A 88 0.94 10.55 -0.07
CA PRO A 88 0.84 11.09 1.30
C PRO A 88 1.64 12.37 1.56
N THR A 89 2.52 12.76 0.63
CA THR A 89 3.29 14.00 0.73
C THR A 89 2.37 15.22 0.59
N LYS A 90 1.41 15.17 -0.34
CA LYS A 90 0.45 16.25 -0.62
C LYS A 90 -0.98 15.94 -0.19
N TRP A 91 -1.29 14.69 0.11
CA TRP A 91 -2.62 14.25 0.52
C TRP A 91 -2.59 13.58 1.89
N ARG A 92 -3.71 13.60 2.61
CA ARG A 92 -3.90 12.93 3.89
C ARG A 92 -5.07 11.97 3.78
N TRP A 93 -4.88 10.74 4.26
CA TRP A 93 -5.97 9.78 4.39
C TRP A 93 -6.87 10.17 5.57
N GLU A 94 -8.18 10.23 5.32
CA GLU A 94 -9.20 10.41 6.34
C GLU A 94 -9.99 9.11 6.52
N ASP A 95 -9.71 8.40 7.62
CA ASP A 95 -10.28 7.08 7.88
C ASP A 95 -11.81 7.10 8.05
N LYS A 96 -12.34 8.17 8.67
CA LYS A 96 -13.79 8.34 8.89
C LYS A 96 -14.59 8.44 7.59
N THR A 97 -14.03 9.07 6.56
CA THR A 97 -14.67 9.24 5.25
C THR A 97 -14.11 8.28 4.20
N ARG A 98 -13.05 7.55 4.53
CA ARG A 98 -12.26 6.70 3.63
C ARG A 98 -11.96 7.43 2.33
N SER A 99 -11.37 8.62 2.44
CA SER A 99 -11.05 9.47 1.30
C SER A 99 -9.72 10.19 1.50
N TRP A 100 -9.11 10.59 0.39
CA TRP A 100 -7.93 11.45 0.39
C TRP A 100 -8.35 12.92 0.41
N LYS A 101 -7.75 13.70 1.31
CA LYS A 101 -7.94 15.15 1.39
C LYS A 101 -6.64 15.89 1.09
N PRO A 102 -6.66 17.02 0.38
CA PRO A 102 -5.48 17.85 0.18
C PRO A 102 -4.87 18.27 1.52
N ARG A 103 -3.54 18.28 1.59
CA ARG A 103 -2.79 18.75 2.74
C ARG A 103 -2.53 20.25 2.57
N HIS A 104 -2.86 21.05 3.59
CA HIS A 104 -2.56 22.48 3.62
C HIS A 104 -1.22 22.82 4.30
N ALA A 105 -0.63 21.88 5.04
CA ALA A 105 0.64 22.06 5.74
C ALA A 105 1.86 21.81 4.82
N LYS A 106 2.96 22.55 5.04
CA LYS A 106 4.21 22.45 4.27
C LYS A 106 4.99 21.14 4.49
N GLU A 107 4.75 20.43 5.60
CA GLU A 107 5.44 19.18 5.93
C GLU A 107 4.59 17.95 5.53
N GLY A 108 5.10 17.18 4.57
CA GLY A 108 4.47 15.97 4.05
C GLY A 108 4.93 14.68 4.76
N LYS A 109 4.16 13.61 4.62
CA LYS A 109 4.58 12.25 4.97
C LYS A 109 5.11 11.54 3.73
N ILE A 110 6.12 10.68 3.88
CA ILE A 110 6.54 9.78 2.79
C ILE A 110 5.76 8.47 2.95
N GLY A 111 5.02 8.07 1.92
CA GLY A 111 4.39 6.76 1.90
C GLY A 111 5.45 5.66 1.84
N ARG A 112 5.23 4.53 2.51
CA ARG A 112 6.03 3.31 2.30
C ARG A 112 5.11 2.14 1.98
N ILE A 113 5.38 1.48 0.86
CA ILE A 113 4.83 0.15 0.57
C ILE A 113 5.76 -0.87 1.21
N TYR A 114 5.23 -1.75 2.07
CA TYR A 114 6.01 -2.83 2.66
C TYR A 114 6.68 -3.71 1.59
N TYR A 115 7.77 -4.36 1.99
CA TYR A 115 8.46 -5.31 1.15
C TYR A 115 7.50 -6.40 0.70
N VAL A 116 7.21 -6.44 -0.60
CA VAL A 116 6.52 -7.55 -1.25
C VAL A 116 7.62 -8.44 -1.80
N HIS A 117 7.70 -9.68 -1.32
CA HIS A 117 8.73 -10.61 -1.77
C HIS A 117 8.61 -10.84 -3.30
N PRO A 118 9.70 -10.91 -4.07
CA PRO A 118 9.65 -11.13 -5.53
C PRO A 118 8.92 -12.41 -5.94
N SER A 119 8.86 -13.42 -5.07
CA SER A 119 8.07 -14.65 -5.31
C SER A 119 6.56 -14.46 -5.26
N THR A 120 6.04 -13.27 -4.90
CA THR A 120 4.60 -12.97 -4.81
C THR A 120 3.93 -12.72 -6.17
N GLY A 121 4.62 -13.01 -7.28
CA GLY A 121 4.06 -12.94 -8.64
C GLY A 121 3.60 -11.53 -9.03
N GLU A 122 2.37 -11.43 -9.55
CA GLU A 122 1.79 -10.17 -10.09
C GLU A 122 1.77 -9.02 -9.07
N ARG A 123 1.65 -9.30 -7.77
CA ARG A 123 1.66 -8.27 -6.72
C ARG A 123 3.00 -7.53 -6.62
N TYR A 124 4.11 -8.21 -6.91
CA TYR A 124 5.43 -7.59 -6.95
C TYR A 124 5.52 -6.57 -8.10
N TYR A 125 5.05 -6.93 -9.29
CA TYR A 125 5.05 -6.03 -10.44
C TYR A 125 4.06 -4.88 -10.29
N LEU A 126 2.88 -5.13 -9.69
CA LEU A 126 1.95 -4.06 -9.32
C LEU A 126 2.63 -3.05 -8.37
N ARG A 127 3.33 -3.54 -7.33
CA ARG A 127 4.10 -2.66 -6.44
C ARG A 127 5.08 -1.79 -7.23
N MET A 128 5.86 -2.38 -8.14
CA MET A 128 6.82 -1.65 -8.98
C MET A 128 6.13 -0.55 -9.80
N LEU A 129 5.00 -0.86 -10.44
CA LEU A 129 4.23 0.12 -11.22
C LEU A 129 3.71 1.26 -10.33
N LEU A 130 3.23 0.96 -9.13
CA LEU A 130 2.78 1.98 -8.17
C LEU A 130 3.91 2.90 -7.69
N MET A 131 5.18 2.50 -7.82
CA MET A 131 6.33 3.36 -7.50
C MET A 131 6.72 4.31 -8.63
N ILE A 132 6.33 4.02 -9.88
CA ILE A 132 6.84 4.74 -11.07
C ILE A 132 5.73 5.43 -11.87
N VAL A 133 4.52 4.87 -11.89
CA VAL A 133 3.40 5.40 -12.65
C VAL A 133 2.71 6.49 -11.82
N LYS A 134 2.68 7.69 -12.39
CA LYS A 134 2.00 8.85 -11.82
C LYS A 134 0.59 8.96 -12.36
N GLY A 135 -0.32 9.41 -11.50
CA GLY A 135 -1.68 9.78 -11.92
C GLY A 135 -2.54 8.66 -12.49
N ALA A 136 -2.21 7.40 -12.23
CA ALA A 136 -3.02 6.30 -12.73
C ALA A 136 -4.45 6.39 -12.20
N THR A 137 -5.41 6.12 -13.07
CA THR A 137 -6.86 6.21 -12.76
C THR A 137 -7.52 4.84 -12.59
N SER A 138 -6.78 3.76 -12.86
CA SER A 138 -7.24 2.39 -12.67
C SER A 138 -6.07 1.40 -12.70
N TYR A 139 -6.35 0.12 -12.41
CA TYR A 139 -5.38 -0.96 -12.63
C TYR A 139 -5.02 -1.19 -14.10
N GLU A 140 -5.94 -0.89 -15.02
CA GLU A 140 -5.67 -0.97 -16.46
C GLU A 140 -4.69 0.11 -16.89
N ASP A 141 -4.85 1.31 -16.32
CA ASP A 141 -3.97 2.45 -16.57
C ASP A 141 -2.54 2.16 -16.09
N LEU A 142 -2.39 1.49 -14.94
CA LEU A 142 -1.09 0.98 -14.48
C LEU A 142 -0.44 0.00 -15.47
N ARG A 143 -1.24 -0.81 -16.16
CA ARG A 143 -0.77 -1.76 -17.18
C ARG A 143 -0.61 -1.14 -18.57
N ARG A 144 -0.98 0.13 -18.76
CA ARG A 144 -0.85 0.81 -20.03
C ARG A 144 0.53 1.46 -20.13
N TYR A 145 1.21 1.27 -21.26
CA TYR A 145 2.48 1.92 -21.59
C TYR A 145 2.54 2.16 -23.10
N ASN A 146 2.98 3.36 -23.52
CA ASN A 146 2.99 3.78 -24.93
C ASN A 146 1.65 3.51 -25.66
N ASN A 147 0.52 3.82 -25.00
CA ASN A 147 -0.85 3.56 -25.47
C ASN A 147 -1.24 2.09 -25.68
N ILE A 148 -0.37 1.13 -25.32
CA ILE A 148 -0.64 -0.31 -25.38
C ILE A 148 -1.06 -0.79 -23.99
N LEU A 149 -2.19 -1.49 -23.90
CA LEU A 149 -2.61 -2.18 -22.68
C LEU A 149 -1.96 -3.56 -22.62
N HIS A 150 -1.19 -3.83 -21.56
CA HIS A 150 -0.57 -5.13 -21.36
C HIS A 150 -1.49 -6.09 -20.58
N PRO A 151 -1.50 -7.39 -20.91
CA PRO A 151 -2.29 -8.40 -20.21
C PRO A 151 -1.95 -8.51 -18.71
N THR A 152 -0.67 -8.40 -18.34
CA THR A 152 -0.21 -8.55 -16.96
C THR A 152 0.58 -7.34 -16.46
N PHE A 153 0.67 -7.16 -15.14
CA PHE A 153 1.55 -6.15 -14.54
C PHE A 153 3.02 -6.48 -14.83
N LYS A 154 3.38 -7.76 -14.88
CA LYS A 154 4.73 -8.20 -15.30
C LYS A 154 5.10 -7.70 -16.69
N GLU A 155 4.23 -7.87 -17.67
CA GLU A 155 4.49 -7.42 -19.04
C GLU A 155 4.57 -5.90 -19.15
N ALA A 156 3.70 -5.18 -18.42
CA ALA A 156 3.79 -3.72 -18.34
C ALA A 156 5.15 -3.25 -17.76
N CYS A 157 5.64 -3.90 -16.70
CA CYS A 157 6.97 -3.64 -16.16
C CYS A 157 8.08 -3.94 -17.18
N ARG A 158 8.00 -5.08 -17.88
CA ARG A 158 8.98 -5.45 -18.91
C ARG A 158 9.03 -4.43 -20.04
N ALA A 159 7.88 -3.98 -20.53
CA ALA A 159 7.79 -2.98 -21.59
C ALA A 159 8.40 -1.64 -21.17
N ARG A 160 8.21 -1.25 -19.90
CA ARG A 160 8.77 0.00 -19.32
C ARG A 160 10.26 -0.06 -19.00
N GLY A 161 10.82 -1.25 -18.77
CA GLY A 161 12.25 -1.43 -18.46
C GLY A 161 13.11 -1.82 -19.66
N SER A 162 12.50 -1.97 -20.85
CA SER A 162 13.19 -2.28 -22.10
C SER A 162 13.39 -1.03 -22.98
N SER A 163 13.13 0.16 -22.44
CA SER A 163 13.25 1.47 -23.10
C SER A 163 14.33 2.35 -22.48
#